data_AF-A0A4Y2H8Z3-F1
#
_entry.id   AF-A0A4Y2H8Z3-F1
#
_cell.length_a   1.000
_cell.length_b   1.000
_cell.length_c   1.000
_cell.angle_alpha   90.00
_cell.angle_beta   90.00
_cell.angle_gamma   90.00
#
_symmetry.space_group_name_H-M   'P 1'
#
loop_
_entity.id
_entity.type
_entity.pdbx_description
1 polymer ?
#
loop_
_entity_poly.entity_id
_entity_poly.type
_entity_poly.pdbx_seq_one_letter_code
_entity_poly.pdbx_strand_id
1 'polypeptide(L)'
;MEVSSNYQNLRKKRKKKKKSAIENGLQAVVKPECFDGVTNWTKLQQVGSLLLLTSKFLLGILVAFVHFSTVLCAIISQTLAQVRSCLSFISQKVLEKTTKERVPEDSKSEGQSRFSKSYKKKRGNKKNQNKNPSKKMKTIEEFKFDFDERRGSNSADTDINDNEVDTIDATGLTKTVAIDCEMVGTGPKGKDSILARVSIVNAFGNCIYDEFVKPKERVTDYRTEVSGVRPADLKKGKDLYEVQKDVISIIDGRRVVGHDLKHDFDVLFIGHPRSLIRDTSKYKPFREVSNGRTPALKKLAAVILNLDFQTGEHNSIQDAQVAMMLYLKHKKAWERSIKRNRRR
;
A
#
# COMPACT_ATOMS: atom_id res chain seq x y z
N MET A 1 -67.35 -77.18 41.29
CA MET A 1 -67.62 -75.95 42.06
C MET A 1 -66.51 -74.94 41.80
N GLU A 2 -66.96 -73.72 41.49
CA GLU A 2 -66.29 -72.41 41.44
C GLU A 2 -65.03 -72.10 40.58
N VAL A 3 -64.17 -73.05 40.20
CA VAL A 3 -62.96 -72.68 39.42
C VAL A 3 -63.19 -72.65 37.89
N SER A 4 -64.17 -73.40 37.38
CA SER A 4 -64.46 -73.50 35.93
C SER A 4 -65.33 -72.34 35.38
N SER A 5 -66.09 -71.66 36.24
CA SER A 5 -66.97 -70.54 35.85
C SER A 5 -66.19 -69.25 35.51
N ASN A 6 -65.09 -69.00 36.24
CA ASN A 6 -64.31 -67.76 36.08
C ASN A 6 -63.50 -67.74 34.78
N TYR A 7 -63.02 -68.90 34.32
CA TYR A 7 -62.25 -69.02 33.08
C TYR A 7 -63.11 -68.82 31.82
N GLN A 8 -64.36 -69.28 31.84
CA GLN A 8 -65.31 -69.07 30.73
C GLN A 8 -65.74 -67.60 30.61
N ASN A 9 -65.87 -66.88 31.74
CA ASN A 9 -66.22 -65.47 31.76
C ASN A 9 -65.08 -64.57 31.23
N LEU A 10 -63.83 -64.89 31.53
CA LEU A 10 -62.66 -64.20 30.98
C LEU A 10 -62.51 -64.41 29.46
N ARG A 11 -62.83 -65.61 28.95
CA ARG A 11 -62.85 -65.93 27.51
C ARG A 11 -63.98 -65.20 26.78
N LYS A 12 -65.17 -65.07 27.39
CA LYS A 12 -66.28 -64.26 26.86
C LYS A 12 -65.95 -62.77 26.82
N LYS A 13 -65.32 -62.21 27.88
CA LYS A 13 -64.85 -60.81 27.89
C LYS A 13 -63.80 -60.53 26.81
N ARG A 14 -62.85 -61.44 26.58
CA ARG A 14 -61.85 -61.31 25.49
C ARG A 14 -62.47 -61.40 24.10
N LYS A 15 -63.44 -62.28 23.86
CA LYS A 15 -64.17 -62.35 22.57
C LYS A 15 -65.02 -61.10 22.32
N LYS A 16 -65.67 -60.52 23.33
CA LYS A 16 -66.45 -59.26 23.20
C LYS A 16 -65.54 -58.06 22.87
N LYS A 17 -64.36 -57.97 23.49
CA LYS A 17 -63.36 -56.92 23.22
C LYS A 17 -62.74 -57.04 21.82
N LYS A 18 -62.57 -58.28 21.31
CA LYS A 18 -62.08 -58.53 19.94
C LYS A 18 -63.15 -58.29 18.87
N LYS A 19 -64.43 -58.54 19.16
CA LYS A 19 -65.54 -58.25 18.23
C LYS A 19 -65.78 -56.73 18.07
N SER A 20 -65.71 -55.97 19.16
CA SER A 20 -65.75 -54.51 19.15
C SER A 20 -64.56 -53.87 18.39
N ALA A 21 -63.37 -54.47 18.45
CA ALA A 21 -62.21 -53.99 17.69
C ALA A 21 -62.31 -54.27 16.17
N ILE A 22 -63.09 -55.28 15.77
CA ILE A 22 -63.31 -55.61 14.35
C ILE A 22 -64.50 -54.82 13.77
N GLU A 23 -65.57 -54.58 14.54
CA GLU A 23 -66.69 -53.71 14.14
C GLU A 23 -66.27 -52.24 14.01
N ASN A 24 -65.34 -51.75 14.84
CA ASN A 24 -64.78 -50.40 14.71
C ASN A 24 -63.69 -50.27 13.62
N GLY A 25 -63.20 -51.40 13.07
CA GLY A 25 -62.21 -51.42 11.98
C GLY A 25 -62.82 -51.52 10.58
N LEU A 26 -64.11 -51.89 10.46
CA LEU A 26 -64.78 -52.09 9.18
C LEU A 26 -65.69 -50.92 8.72
N GLN A 27 -65.80 -49.85 9.51
CA GLN A 27 -66.50 -48.61 9.10
C GLN A 27 -65.55 -47.52 8.59
N ALA A 28 -64.25 -47.78 8.52
CA ALA A 28 -63.29 -46.90 7.87
C ALA A 28 -63.07 -47.34 6.42
N VAL A 29 -63.82 -46.68 5.53
CA VAL A 29 -63.42 -46.38 4.15
C VAL A 29 -63.48 -47.54 3.14
N VAL A 30 -64.70 -47.91 2.78
CA VAL A 30 -65.04 -47.99 1.35
C VAL A 30 -65.84 -46.72 1.03
N LYS A 31 -65.16 -45.70 0.52
CA LYS A 31 -65.78 -44.66 -0.30
C LYS A 31 -65.06 -44.66 -1.64
N PRO A 32 -65.79 -44.62 -2.77
CA PRO A 32 -65.19 -44.55 -4.09
C PRO A 32 -64.60 -43.14 -4.24
N GLU A 33 -63.27 -43.02 -4.30
CA GLU A 33 -62.70 -41.78 -4.79
C GLU A 33 -62.93 -41.71 -6.29
N CYS A 34 -63.87 -40.85 -6.68
CA CYS A 34 -63.91 -40.27 -8.00
C CYS A 34 -62.52 -39.71 -8.31
N PHE A 35 -61.99 -40.11 -9.46
CA PHE A 35 -60.73 -39.62 -9.99
C PHE A 35 -60.93 -38.15 -10.42
N ASP A 36 -60.79 -37.22 -9.47
CA ASP A 36 -60.93 -35.79 -9.72
C ASP A 36 -59.73 -35.29 -10.52
N GLY A 37 -59.87 -35.30 -11.85
CA GLY A 37 -58.86 -34.80 -12.79
C GLY A 37 -58.37 -33.39 -12.49
N VAL A 38 -59.16 -32.56 -11.79
CA VAL A 38 -58.85 -31.18 -11.42
C VAL A 38 -57.62 -31.06 -10.49
N THR A 39 -57.36 -32.05 -9.62
CA THR A 39 -56.22 -32.01 -8.69
C THR A 39 -54.87 -32.37 -9.34
N ASN A 40 -54.90 -33.14 -10.43
CA ASN A 40 -53.71 -33.43 -11.23
C ASN A 40 -53.34 -32.28 -12.16
N TRP A 41 -54.31 -31.56 -12.71
CA TRP A 41 -54.05 -30.41 -13.59
C TRP A 41 -53.38 -29.24 -12.85
N THR A 42 -53.81 -28.94 -11.62
CA THR A 42 -53.19 -27.88 -10.81
C THR A 42 -51.77 -28.24 -10.35
N LYS A 43 -51.52 -29.52 -10.01
CA LYS A 43 -50.17 -30.03 -9.76
C LYS A 43 -49.30 -29.95 -11.02
N LEU A 44 -49.78 -30.42 -12.17
CA LEU A 44 -49.08 -30.33 -13.46
C LEU A 44 -48.75 -28.88 -13.86
N GLN A 45 -49.66 -27.95 -13.60
CA GLN A 45 -49.47 -26.52 -13.86
C GLN A 45 -48.42 -25.90 -12.91
N GLN A 46 -48.36 -26.34 -11.65
CA GLN A 46 -47.28 -25.97 -10.73
C GLN A 46 -45.92 -26.55 -11.13
N VAL A 47 -45.85 -27.82 -11.56
CA VAL A 47 -44.57 -28.41 -12.02
C VAL A 47 -44.09 -27.73 -13.29
N GLY A 48 -45.00 -27.40 -14.22
CA GLY A 48 -44.69 -26.65 -15.45
C GLY A 48 -44.21 -25.23 -15.16
N SER A 49 -44.82 -24.52 -14.22
CA SER A 49 -44.39 -23.19 -13.78
C SER A 49 -43.01 -23.23 -13.12
N LEU A 50 -42.74 -24.24 -12.28
CA LEU A 50 -41.44 -24.44 -11.65
C LEU A 50 -40.36 -24.78 -12.69
N LEU A 51 -40.66 -25.64 -13.67
CA LEU A 51 -39.73 -25.97 -14.76
C LEU A 51 -39.38 -24.73 -15.61
N LEU A 52 -40.37 -23.90 -15.93
CA LEU A 52 -40.18 -22.64 -16.66
C LEU A 52 -39.37 -21.64 -15.85
N LEU A 53 -39.57 -21.57 -14.53
CA LEU A 53 -38.80 -20.69 -13.65
C LEU A 53 -37.34 -21.13 -13.56
N THR A 54 -37.09 -22.44 -13.41
CA THR A 54 -35.72 -22.99 -13.40
C THR A 54 -35.03 -22.82 -14.74
N SER A 55 -35.76 -22.97 -15.86
CA SER A 55 -35.20 -22.74 -17.20
C SER A 55 -34.84 -21.28 -17.41
N LYS A 56 -35.69 -20.33 -17.00
CA LYS A 56 -35.40 -18.89 -17.07
C LYS A 56 -34.22 -18.49 -16.18
N PHE A 57 -34.12 -19.09 -14.99
CA PHE A 57 -33.00 -18.85 -14.08
C PHE A 57 -31.68 -19.36 -14.65
N LEU A 58 -31.66 -20.59 -15.20
CA LEU A 58 -30.49 -21.15 -15.87
C LEU A 58 -30.10 -20.36 -17.12
N LEU A 59 -31.07 -19.91 -17.92
CA LEU A 59 -30.81 -19.03 -19.06
C LEU A 59 -30.23 -17.68 -18.63
N GLY A 60 -30.72 -17.11 -17.52
CA GLY A 60 -30.17 -15.89 -16.94
C GLY A 60 -28.71 -16.05 -16.49
N ILE A 61 -28.36 -17.18 -15.87
CA ILE A 61 -26.98 -17.50 -15.49
C ILE A 61 -26.11 -17.64 -16.74
N LEU A 62 -26.59 -18.33 -17.78
CA LEU A 62 -25.85 -18.51 -19.03
C LEU A 62 -25.57 -17.17 -19.72
N VAL A 63 -26.57 -16.29 -19.80
CA VAL A 63 -26.45 -14.94 -20.36
C VAL A 63 -25.47 -14.10 -19.54
N ALA A 64 -25.53 -14.18 -18.21
CA ALA A 64 -24.58 -13.49 -17.33
C ALA A 64 -23.14 -14.00 -17.53
N PHE A 65 -22.93 -15.30 -17.74
CA PHE A 65 -21.62 -15.88 -18.04
C PHE A 65 -21.07 -15.40 -19.38
N VAL A 66 -21.90 -15.34 -20.42
CA VAL A 66 -21.49 -14.84 -21.75
C VAL A 66 -21.15 -13.35 -21.68
N HIS A 67 -21.96 -12.54 -20.98
CA HIS A 67 -21.64 -11.13 -20.73
C HIS A 67 -20.36 -10.96 -19.91
N PHE A 68 -20.16 -11.76 -18.87
CA PHE A 68 -18.94 -11.68 -18.06
C PHE A 68 -17.70 -12.08 -18.88
N SER A 69 -17.79 -13.14 -19.68
CA SER A 69 -16.70 -13.59 -20.56
C SER A 69 -16.33 -12.56 -21.61
N THR A 70 -17.32 -11.93 -22.26
CA THR A 70 -17.07 -10.88 -23.27
C THR A 70 -16.47 -9.62 -22.66
N VAL A 71 -16.93 -9.19 -21.48
CA VAL A 71 -16.34 -8.07 -20.75
C VAL A 71 -14.91 -8.37 -20.33
N LEU A 72 -14.65 -9.58 -19.80
CA LEU A 72 -13.30 -10.01 -19.43
C LEU A 72 -12.36 -10.05 -20.65
N CYS A 73 -12.83 -10.57 -21.79
CA CYS A 73 -12.06 -10.59 -23.03
C CYS A 73 -11.75 -9.18 -23.54
N ALA A 74 -12.69 -8.23 -23.41
CA ALA A 74 -12.45 -6.82 -23.75
C ALA A 74 -11.39 -6.18 -22.85
N ILE A 75 -11.44 -6.43 -21.53
CA ILE A 75 -10.45 -5.93 -20.56
C ILE A 75 -9.07 -6.51 -20.85
N ILE A 76 -8.97 -7.82 -21.12
CA ILE A 76 -7.71 -8.48 -21.49
C ILE A 76 -7.17 -7.90 -22.80
N SER A 77 -8.03 -7.69 -23.80
CA SER A 77 -7.61 -7.12 -25.09
C SER A 77 -7.09 -5.69 -24.95
N GLN A 78 -7.74 -4.87 -24.11
CA GLN A 78 -7.38 -3.48 -23.87
C GLN A 78 -6.08 -3.34 -23.06
N THR A 79 -5.89 -4.21 -22.06
CA THR A 79 -4.64 -4.26 -21.28
C THR A 79 -3.47 -4.74 -22.12
N LEU A 80 -3.65 -5.75 -22.96
CA LEU A 80 -2.62 -6.20 -23.92
C LEU A 80 -2.25 -5.10 -24.93
N ALA A 81 -3.22 -4.33 -25.41
CA ALA A 81 -2.97 -3.19 -26.30
C ALA A 81 -2.15 -2.08 -25.60
N GLN A 82 -2.45 -1.77 -24.33
CA GLN A 82 -1.67 -0.81 -23.54
C GLN A 82 -0.24 -1.30 -23.32
N VAL A 83 -0.04 -2.58 -22.98
CA VAL A 83 1.30 -3.17 -22.82
C VAL A 83 2.09 -3.10 -24.13
N ARG A 84 1.47 -3.42 -25.27
CA ARG A 84 2.11 -3.33 -26.59
C ARG A 84 2.55 -1.90 -26.92
N SER A 85 1.71 -0.91 -26.62
CA SER A 85 2.05 0.51 -26.82
C SER A 85 3.18 0.99 -25.90
N CYS A 86 3.24 0.48 -24.66
CA CYS A 86 4.34 0.78 -23.74
C CYS A 86 5.65 0.15 -24.22
N LEU A 87 5.62 -1.10 -24.69
CA LEU A 87 6.80 -1.79 -25.21
C LEU A 87 7.35 -1.10 -26.47
N SER A 88 6.49 -0.64 -27.39
CA SER A 88 6.95 0.11 -28.56
C SER A 88 7.59 1.44 -28.19
N PHE A 89 7.04 2.14 -27.19
CA PHE A 89 7.59 3.40 -26.70
C PHE A 89 8.95 3.21 -26.01
N ILE A 90 9.09 2.16 -25.20
CA ILE A 90 10.37 1.78 -24.58
C ILE A 90 11.39 1.42 -25.66
N SER A 91 11.01 0.64 -26.67
CA SER A 91 11.89 0.29 -27.79
C SER A 91 12.39 1.52 -28.55
N GLN A 92 11.52 2.49 -28.84
CA GLN A 92 11.92 3.76 -29.49
C GLN A 92 12.90 4.56 -28.62
N LYS A 93 12.68 4.62 -27.30
CA LYS A 93 13.56 5.32 -26.36
C LYS A 93 14.94 4.67 -26.20
N VAL A 94 15.04 3.35 -26.34
CA VAL A 94 16.30 2.62 -26.31
C VAL A 94 17.11 2.90 -27.58
N LEU A 95 16.48 2.86 -28.76
CA LEU A 95 17.13 3.19 -30.04
C LEU A 95 17.65 4.64 -30.08
N GLU A 96 16.92 5.59 -29.47
CA GLU A 96 17.31 7.01 -29.40
C GLU A 96 18.54 7.26 -28.50
N LYS A 97 18.82 6.37 -27.54
CA LYS A 97 20.03 6.43 -26.70
C LYS A 97 21.25 5.88 -27.41
N THR A 98 21.10 4.80 -28.19
CA THR A 98 22.21 4.17 -28.93
C THR A 98 22.74 5.00 -30.09
N THR A 99 21.98 5.97 -30.60
CA THR A 99 22.41 6.85 -31.71
C THR A 99 23.13 8.12 -31.26
N LYS A 100 23.09 8.48 -29.96
CA LYS A 100 23.74 9.71 -29.43
C LYS A 100 25.16 9.50 -28.89
N GLU A 101 25.68 8.28 -28.91
CA GLU A 101 27.00 7.94 -28.34
C GLU A 101 28.13 7.70 -29.36
N ARG A 102 27.92 8.00 -30.64
CA ARG A 102 29.03 7.99 -31.63
C ARG A 102 29.52 9.40 -31.93
N VAL A 103 30.67 9.76 -31.35
CA VAL A 103 31.51 10.89 -31.78
C VAL A 103 32.68 10.31 -32.61
N PRO A 104 33.04 10.90 -33.78
CA PRO A 104 34.20 10.47 -34.56
C PRO A 104 35.51 11.10 -34.07
N GLU A 105 36.60 10.34 -34.17
CA GLU A 105 37.99 10.81 -34.11
C GLU A 105 38.30 11.78 -35.26
N ASP A 106 38.99 12.91 -34.99
CA ASP A 106 40.23 13.26 -35.70
C ASP A 106 40.98 14.51 -35.16
N SER A 107 42.29 14.28 -34.91
CA SER A 107 43.48 15.07 -35.30
C SER A 107 43.89 16.43 -34.66
N LYS A 108 45.21 16.49 -34.38
CA LYS A 108 46.18 17.64 -34.32
C LYS A 108 46.21 18.49 -33.03
N SER A 109 47.30 19.12 -32.57
CA SER A 109 48.78 19.02 -32.63
C SER A 109 49.30 20.27 -31.88
N GLU A 110 50.32 20.12 -31.04
CA GLU A 110 51.38 21.10 -30.65
C GLU A 110 51.05 22.52 -30.11
N GLY A 111 51.89 22.97 -29.16
CA GLY A 111 52.40 24.36 -29.20
C GLY A 111 52.11 25.32 -28.04
N GLN A 112 52.86 25.16 -26.95
CA GLN A 112 53.59 26.24 -26.23
C GLN A 112 52.93 27.59 -25.81
N SER A 113 52.87 27.73 -24.48
CA SER A 113 53.59 28.75 -23.70
C SER A 113 52.92 30.09 -23.28
N ARG A 114 53.20 30.41 -22.00
CA ARG A 114 53.33 31.73 -21.37
C ARG A 114 52.08 32.62 -21.27
N PHE A 115 51.53 32.74 -20.05
CA PHE A 115 51.81 33.94 -19.24
C PHE A 115 51.51 33.70 -17.77
N SER A 116 52.52 33.93 -16.96
CA SER A 116 52.50 33.97 -15.50
C SER A 116 51.80 35.24 -15.01
N LYS A 117 51.09 35.16 -13.89
CA LYS A 117 51.10 36.20 -12.85
C LYS A 117 50.78 35.61 -11.48
N SER A 118 51.88 35.40 -10.77
CA SER A 118 52.02 35.20 -9.33
C SER A 118 51.21 36.21 -8.52
N TYR A 119 50.55 35.77 -7.43
CA TYR A 119 50.55 36.53 -6.18
C TYR A 119 50.62 35.61 -4.95
N LYS A 120 51.40 36.09 -3.99
CA LYS A 120 52.05 35.38 -2.87
C LYS A 120 51.08 34.87 -1.79
N LYS A 121 51.46 33.72 -1.24
CA LYS A 121 51.12 33.22 0.10
C LYS A 121 51.54 34.25 1.17
N LYS A 122 50.59 34.77 1.95
CA LYS A 122 50.86 35.36 3.26
C LYS A 122 50.14 34.54 4.33
N ARG A 123 50.94 33.81 5.11
CA ARG A 123 50.58 33.35 6.46
C ARG A 123 50.31 34.60 7.30
N GLY A 124 49.10 34.72 7.81
CA GLY A 124 48.70 35.74 8.77
C GLY A 124 47.74 35.09 9.76
N ASN A 125 48.26 34.77 10.94
CA ASN A 125 47.52 34.25 12.07
C ASN A 125 46.59 35.35 12.59
N LYS A 126 45.28 35.25 12.35
CA LYS A 126 44.27 36.05 13.06
C LYS A 126 43.21 35.11 13.60
N LYS A 127 43.34 34.80 14.89
CA LYS A 127 42.27 34.31 15.74
C LYS A 127 41.14 35.33 15.66
N ASN A 128 40.07 35.01 14.95
CA ASN A 128 38.80 35.71 15.09
C ASN A 128 37.86 34.78 15.85
N GLN A 129 37.86 34.93 17.17
CA GLN A 129 36.81 34.40 18.02
C GLN A 129 35.58 35.27 17.76
N ASN A 130 34.72 34.84 16.84
CA ASN A 130 33.33 35.25 16.86
C ASN A 130 32.54 34.05 17.39
N LYS A 131 32.40 34.01 18.72
CA LYS A 131 31.48 33.10 19.40
C LYS A 131 30.05 33.57 19.07
N ASN A 132 29.53 33.12 17.93
CA ASN A 132 28.07 33.06 17.78
C ASN A 132 27.57 32.07 18.84
N PRO A 133 26.51 32.38 19.60
CA PRO A 133 25.96 31.42 20.54
C PRO A 133 25.52 30.20 19.73
N SER A 134 26.13 29.05 20.00
CA SER A 134 25.79 27.77 19.39
C SER A 134 24.33 27.49 19.71
N LYS A 135 23.42 27.78 18.77
CA LYS A 135 22.00 27.52 18.94
C LYS A 135 21.86 26.01 19.11
N LYS A 136 21.39 25.56 20.28
CA LYS A 136 21.20 24.15 20.59
C LYS A 136 20.41 23.49 19.45
N MET A 137 20.94 22.43 18.88
CA MET A 137 20.22 21.65 17.86
C MET A 137 19.05 20.93 18.54
N LYS A 138 17.93 20.84 17.83
CA LYS A 138 16.73 20.18 18.35
C LYS A 138 16.85 18.67 18.21
N THR A 139 16.20 17.90 19.07
CA THR A 139 15.93 16.47 18.83
C THR A 139 14.63 16.26 18.04
N ILE A 140 14.39 15.04 17.56
CA ILE A 140 13.13 14.69 16.86
C ILE A 140 11.94 14.86 17.81
N GLU A 141 12.09 14.47 19.06
CA GLU A 141 11.06 14.57 20.11
C GLU A 141 10.74 16.04 20.43
N GLU A 142 11.77 16.89 20.56
CA GLU A 142 11.58 18.34 20.74
C GLU A 142 10.83 18.97 19.56
N PHE A 143 11.06 18.49 18.32
CA PHE A 143 10.33 18.98 17.15
C PHE A 143 8.88 18.45 17.07
N LYS A 144 8.63 17.20 17.46
CA LYS A 144 7.27 16.65 17.55
C LYS A 144 6.42 17.45 18.53
N PHE A 145 6.98 17.81 19.68
CA PHE A 145 6.30 18.63 20.68
C PHE A 145 5.87 20.00 20.15
N ASP A 146 6.75 20.70 19.41
CA ASP A 146 6.43 21.98 18.74
C ASP A 146 5.25 21.87 17.75
N PHE A 147 5.08 20.70 17.13
CA PHE A 147 4.01 20.46 16.17
C PHE A 147 2.67 20.21 16.88
N ASP A 148 2.69 19.46 17.99
CA ASP A 148 1.49 19.17 18.79
C ASP A 148 0.96 20.41 19.51
N GLU A 149 1.83 21.33 19.97
CA GLU A 149 1.40 22.59 20.60
C GLU A 149 0.60 23.49 19.63
N ARG A 150 0.98 23.53 18.34
CA ARG A 150 0.25 24.26 17.29
C ARG A 150 -1.15 23.68 17.00
N ARG A 151 -1.45 22.48 17.52
CA ARG A 151 -2.77 21.87 17.46
C ARG A 151 -3.76 22.51 18.44
N GLY A 152 -3.26 23.12 19.51
CA GLY A 152 -4.07 23.69 20.60
C GLY A 152 -4.56 25.12 20.35
N SER A 153 -3.96 25.86 19.41
CA SER A 153 -4.37 27.24 19.08
C SER A 153 -5.30 27.27 17.87
N ASN A 154 -6.60 27.07 18.12
CA ASN A 154 -7.64 27.50 17.19
C ASN A 154 -7.71 29.04 17.17
N SER A 155 -6.81 29.70 16.43
CA SER A 155 -7.02 31.10 16.07
C SER A 155 -7.87 31.15 14.80
N ALA A 156 -9.10 31.62 14.96
CA ALA A 156 -9.95 32.05 13.87
C ALA A 156 -9.21 33.15 13.09
N ASP A 157 -8.73 32.83 11.90
CA ASP A 157 -8.39 33.83 10.90
C ASP A 157 -8.93 33.36 9.55
N THR A 158 -9.94 34.11 9.11
CA THR A 158 -10.75 33.91 7.91
C THR A 158 -9.92 34.17 6.67
N ASP A 159 -9.69 33.11 5.87
CA ASP A 159 -9.66 33.10 4.39
C ASP A 159 -8.90 31.87 3.88
N ILE A 160 -9.48 30.67 4.00
CA ILE A 160 -8.78 29.46 3.53
C ILE A 160 -9.74 28.41 2.98
N ASN A 161 -9.65 28.16 1.67
CA ASN A 161 -10.13 26.92 1.05
C ASN A 161 -8.99 26.18 0.32
N ASP A 162 -7.76 26.23 0.87
CA ASP A 162 -6.57 25.52 0.37
C ASP A 162 -5.72 24.87 1.51
N ASN A 163 -6.16 24.91 2.78
CA ASN A 163 -5.51 24.20 3.90
C ASN A 163 -6.34 22.99 4.31
N GLU A 164 -6.19 21.90 3.59
CA GLU A 164 -6.60 20.60 4.10
C GLU A 164 -5.67 20.23 5.27
N VAL A 165 -6.16 20.46 6.50
CA VAL A 165 -5.52 19.97 7.73
C VAL A 165 -5.55 18.45 7.66
N ASP A 166 -4.40 17.80 7.81
CA ASP A 166 -4.36 16.35 7.88
C ASP A 166 -5.04 15.94 9.19
N THR A 167 -6.12 15.16 9.11
CA THR A 167 -6.80 14.54 10.25
C THR A 167 -6.46 13.05 10.30
N ILE A 168 -6.48 12.47 11.50
CA ILE A 168 -6.32 11.03 11.70
C ILE A 168 -7.69 10.38 11.47
N ASP A 169 -7.76 9.40 10.58
CA ASP A 169 -8.97 8.57 10.39
C ASP A 169 -9.07 7.47 11.47
N ALA A 170 -10.17 6.70 11.45
CA ALA A 170 -10.39 5.63 12.43
C ALA A 170 -9.29 4.54 12.43
N THR A 171 -8.45 4.48 11.39
CA THR A 171 -7.35 3.53 11.25
C THR A 171 -5.99 4.10 11.66
N GLY A 172 -5.94 5.35 12.14
CA GLY A 172 -4.68 6.00 12.49
C GLY A 172 -3.96 6.66 11.31
N LEU A 173 -4.54 6.59 10.11
CA LEU A 173 -3.94 7.10 8.87
C LEU A 173 -4.33 8.56 8.65
N THR A 174 -3.50 9.25 7.88
CA THR A 174 -3.72 10.64 7.43
C THR A 174 -3.70 10.69 5.90
N LYS A 175 -4.17 11.78 5.31
CA LYS A 175 -4.13 11.98 3.85
C LYS A 175 -2.69 12.08 3.30
N THR A 176 -1.73 12.36 4.18
CA THR A 176 -0.28 12.33 3.92
C THR A 176 0.36 11.25 4.76
N VAL A 177 1.21 10.41 4.17
CA VAL A 177 2.07 9.48 4.89
C VAL A 177 3.50 9.66 4.42
N ALA A 178 4.48 9.31 5.25
CA ALA A 178 5.88 9.22 4.84
C ALA A 178 6.36 7.78 4.94
N ILE A 179 7.19 7.37 3.99
CA ILE A 179 7.77 6.03 3.90
C ILE A 179 9.29 6.14 3.78
N ASP A 180 9.96 5.18 4.37
CA ASP A 180 11.39 4.95 4.20
C ASP A 180 11.68 3.45 4.31
N CYS A 181 12.62 2.97 3.51
CA CYS A 181 13.02 1.57 3.45
C CYS A 181 14.51 1.41 3.72
N GLU A 182 14.84 0.40 4.53
CA GLU A 182 16.21 -0.10 4.61
C GLU A 182 16.41 -1.27 3.65
N MET A 183 17.60 -1.33 3.06
CA MET A 183 17.95 -2.36 2.09
C MET A 183 19.20 -3.14 2.49
N VAL A 184 19.21 -4.41 2.13
CA VAL A 184 20.40 -5.28 2.20
C VAL A 184 20.87 -5.67 0.80
N GLY A 185 22.14 -6.02 0.70
CA GLY A 185 22.82 -6.47 -0.51
C GLY A 185 22.66 -7.97 -0.77
N THR A 186 22.40 -8.29 -2.03
CA THR A 186 22.35 -9.64 -2.61
C THR A 186 23.24 -9.73 -3.85
N GLY A 187 23.36 -10.93 -4.41
CA GLY A 187 24.21 -11.18 -5.57
C GLY A 187 25.71 -11.04 -5.26
N PRO A 188 26.57 -11.12 -6.30
CA PRO A 188 28.01 -11.03 -6.15
C PRO A 188 28.43 -9.70 -5.51
N LYS A 189 29.10 -9.78 -4.36
CA LYS A 189 29.57 -8.62 -3.58
C LYS A 189 28.45 -7.66 -3.12
N GLY A 190 27.21 -8.14 -2.95
CA GLY A 190 26.12 -7.33 -2.41
C GLY A 190 25.65 -6.20 -3.32
N LYS A 191 25.88 -6.31 -4.64
CA LYS A 191 25.57 -5.27 -5.62
C LYS A 191 24.08 -4.97 -5.74
N ASP A 192 23.24 -5.99 -5.61
CA ASP A 192 21.81 -5.86 -5.81
C ASP A 192 21.13 -5.53 -4.48
N SER A 193 20.30 -4.50 -4.46
CA SER A 193 19.59 -4.07 -3.25
C SER A 193 18.21 -4.71 -3.20
N ILE A 194 17.88 -5.34 -2.07
CA ILE A 194 16.53 -5.84 -1.79
C ILE A 194 16.00 -5.26 -0.48
N LEU A 195 14.68 -5.22 -0.34
CA LEU A 195 14.02 -4.70 0.84
C LEU A 195 14.35 -5.53 2.08
N ALA A 196 14.68 -4.84 3.18
CA ALA A 196 15.01 -5.44 4.46
C ALA A 196 14.09 -4.97 5.58
N ARG A 197 13.71 -3.69 5.57
CA ARG A 197 12.74 -3.09 6.49
C ARG A 197 12.01 -1.98 5.78
N VAL A 198 10.73 -1.80 6.08
CA VAL A 198 9.96 -0.63 5.64
C VAL A 198 9.25 -0.03 6.85
N SER A 199 9.31 1.29 6.95
CA SER A 199 8.57 2.04 7.97
C SER A 199 7.71 3.10 7.31
N ILE A 200 6.47 3.22 7.79
CA ILE A 200 5.53 4.26 7.38
C ILE A 200 5.09 5.05 8.62
N VAL A 201 5.09 6.37 8.50
CA VAL A 201 4.58 7.29 9.52
C VAL A 201 3.47 8.15 8.95
N ASN A 202 2.51 8.50 9.80
CA ASN A 202 1.45 9.44 9.44
C ASN A 202 1.96 10.90 9.49
N ALA A 203 1.09 11.87 9.16
CA ALA A 203 1.44 13.30 9.14
C ALA A 203 1.85 13.86 10.52
N PHE A 204 1.57 13.15 11.60
CA PHE A 204 1.96 13.52 12.97
C PHE A 204 3.29 12.89 13.37
N GLY A 205 3.89 12.08 12.49
CA GLY A 205 5.11 11.34 12.79
C GLY A 205 4.90 10.11 13.68
N ASN A 206 3.64 9.68 13.88
CA ASN A 206 3.34 8.41 14.53
C ASN A 206 3.65 7.28 13.55
N CYS A 207 4.40 6.28 14.02
CA CYS A 207 4.65 5.08 13.24
C CYS A 207 3.37 4.25 13.14
N ILE A 208 2.93 4.00 11.92
CA ILE A 208 1.70 3.26 11.59
C ILE A 208 1.99 1.90 10.98
N TYR A 209 3.22 1.69 10.50
CA TYR A 209 3.69 0.42 9.95
C TYR A 209 5.21 0.36 10.09
N ASP A 210 5.73 -0.74 10.60
CA ASP A 210 7.17 -0.98 10.73
C ASP A 210 7.43 -2.47 10.71
N GLU A 211 7.96 -2.97 9.59
CA GLU A 211 8.11 -4.40 9.38
C GLU A 211 9.45 -4.73 8.73
N PHE A 212 10.11 -5.76 9.26
CA PHE A 212 11.22 -6.41 8.60
C PHE A 212 10.71 -7.40 7.55
N VAL A 213 11.47 -7.58 6.48
CA VAL A 213 11.11 -8.44 5.36
C VAL A 213 12.06 -9.62 5.28
N LYS A 214 11.52 -10.83 5.20
CA LYS A 214 12.32 -12.03 5.00
C LYS A 214 12.69 -12.16 3.51
N PRO A 215 13.98 -12.05 3.16
CA PRO A 215 14.41 -12.14 1.77
C PRO A 215 14.32 -13.59 1.27
N LYS A 216 13.91 -13.75 0.01
CA LYS A 216 13.92 -15.05 -0.69
C LYS A 216 15.31 -15.41 -1.19
N GLU A 217 16.12 -14.41 -1.48
CA GLU A 217 17.49 -14.55 -1.94
C GLU A 217 18.48 -14.52 -0.77
N ARG A 218 19.65 -15.13 -0.97
CA ARG A 218 20.72 -15.12 0.03
C ARG A 218 21.31 -13.72 0.14
N VAL A 219 21.16 -13.10 1.31
CA VAL A 219 21.85 -11.86 1.66
C VAL A 219 23.36 -12.09 1.69
N THR A 220 24.11 -11.28 0.94
CA THR A 220 25.58 -11.33 0.85
C THR A 220 26.23 -10.16 1.58
N ASP A 221 25.50 -9.06 1.79
CA ASP A 221 25.95 -7.90 2.55
C ASP A 221 24.76 -7.27 3.28
N TYR A 222 24.82 -7.15 4.60
CA TYR A 222 23.73 -6.54 5.38
C TYR A 222 23.80 -5.02 5.39
N ARG A 223 24.94 -4.42 5.02
CA ARG A 223 25.16 -2.97 5.05
C ARG A 223 24.85 -2.36 6.41
N THR A 224 25.07 -3.12 7.47
CA THR A 224 24.56 -2.88 8.82
C THR A 224 24.94 -1.51 9.37
N GLU A 225 26.15 -1.02 9.06
CA GLU A 225 26.63 0.31 9.46
C GLU A 225 25.74 1.45 8.94
N VAL A 226 25.05 1.20 7.81
CA VAL A 226 24.09 2.13 7.21
C VAL A 226 22.67 1.71 7.56
N SER A 227 22.28 0.46 7.28
CA SER A 227 20.88 0.02 7.35
C SER A 227 20.35 -0.30 8.75
N GLY A 228 21.24 -0.51 9.72
CA GLY A 228 20.90 -1.03 11.04
C GLY A 228 20.42 -2.50 11.06
N VAL A 229 20.29 -3.15 9.91
CA VAL A 229 19.71 -4.49 9.79
C VAL A 229 20.71 -5.58 10.19
N ARG A 230 20.23 -6.56 10.97
CA ARG A 230 20.95 -7.79 11.35
C ARG A 230 20.29 -9.05 10.77
N PRO A 231 21.04 -10.17 10.66
CA PRO A 231 20.49 -11.46 10.22
C PRO A 231 19.29 -11.94 11.04
N ALA A 232 19.28 -11.66 12.34
CA ALA A 232 18.21 -12.07 13.24
C ALA A 232 16.88 -11.37 12.95
N ASP A 233 16.93 -10.12 12.48
CA ASP A 233 15.75 -9.32 12.14
C ASP A 233 15.04 -9.92 10.93
N LEU A 234 15.81 -10.26 9.89
CA LEU A 234 15.26 -10.83 8.64
C LEU A 234 14.71 -12.24 8.82
N LYS A 235 15.24 -13.02 9.77
CA LYS A 235 14.75 -14.38 10.05
C LYS A 235 13.29 -14.38 10.52
N LYS A 236 12.87 -13.32 11.22
CA LYS A 236 11.52 -13.12 11.75
C LYS A 236 10.65 -12.22 10.87
N GLY A 237 11.20 -11.69 9.77
CA GLY A 237 10.49 -10.79 8.88
C GLY A 237 9.30 -11.44 8.17
N LYS A 238 8.36 -10.60 7.73
CA LYS A 238 7.21 -10.99 6.92
C LYS A 238 7.63 -11.34 5.49
N ASP A 239 6.77 -12.05 4.75
CA ASP A 239 7.00 -12.22 3.31
C ASP A 239 6.84 -10.88 2.59
N LEU A 240 7.67 -10.65 1.58
CA LEU A 240 7.62 -9.43 0.76
C LEU A 240 6.22 -9.18 0.19
N TYR A 241 5.49 -10.23 -0.20
CA TYR A 241 4.16 -10.10 -0.77
C TYR A 241 3.14 -9.53 0.23
N GLU A 242 3.19 -9.99 1.48
CA GLU A 242 2.33 -9.47 2.55
C GLU A 242 2.64 -7.99 2.81
N VAL A 243 3.93 -7.67 2.90
CA VAL A 243 4.39 -6.30 3.10
C VAL A 243 3.97 -5.39 1.95
N GLN A 244 4.08 -5.84 0.70
CA GLN A 244 3.61 -5.10 -0.47
C GLN A 244 2.11 -4.79 -0.38
N LYS A 245 1.30 -5.78 -0.02
CA LYS A 245 -0.15 -5.62 0.11
C LYS A 245 -0.50 -4.59 1.19
N ASP A 246 0.15 -4.69 2.34
CA ASP A 246 -0.05 -3.76 3.46
C ASP A 246 0.36 -2.33 3.07
N VAL A 247 1.56 -2.17 2.48
CA VAL A 247 2.07 -0.88 2.02
C VAL A 247 1.14 -0.27 0.97
N ILE A 248 0.71 -1.02 -0.05
CA ILE A 248 -0.21 -0.54 -1.08
C ILE A 248 -1.52 -0.08 -0.45
N SER A 249 -2.09 -0.87 0.47
CA SER A 249 -3.33 -0.51 1.17
C SER A 249 -3.18 0.78 1.98
N ILE A 250 -2.01 0.99 2.60
CA ILE A 250 -1.74 2.18 3.40
C ILE A 250 -1.56 3.42 2.52
N ILE A 251 -0.86 3.31 1.39
CA ILE A 251 -0.52 4.48 0.56
C ILE A 251 -1.59 4.82 -0.49
N ASP A 252 -2.55 3.92 -0.74
CA ASP A 252 -3.57 4.13 -1.76
C ASP A 252 -4.36 5.43 -1.52
N GLY A 253 -4.56 6.19 -2.60
CA GLY A 253 -5.20 7.51 -2.59
C GLY A 253 -4.48 8.61 -1.79
N ARG A 254 -3.30 8.37 -1.20
CA ARG A 254 -2.62 9.31 -0.28
C ARG A 254 -1.39 9.96 -0.87
N ARG A 255 -1.03 11.13 -0.32
CA ARG A 255 0.25 11.79 -0.59
C ARG A 255 1.35 11.02 0.11
N VAL A 256 2.37 10.59 -0.64
CA VAL A 256 3.53 9.83 -0.10
C VAL A 256 4.74 10.73 -0.10
N VAL A 257 5.26 11.01 1.10
CA VAL A 257 6.46 11.79 1.35
C VAL A 257 7.63 10.84 1.61
N GLY A 258 8.84 11.24 1.23
CA GLY A 258 10.06 10.48 1.55
C GLY A 258 11.29 11.17 1.00
N HIS A 259 12.41 10.47 1.01
CA HIS A 259 13.68 10.98 0.51
C HIS A 259 14.30 10.04 -0.51
N ASP A 260 14.33 10.45 -1.77
CA ASP A 260 14.76 9.62 -2.90
C ASP A 260 13.94 8.33 -3.09
N LEU A 261 12.61 8.50 -2.96
CA LEU A 261 11.55 7.48 -3.06
C LEU A 261 11.63 6.52 -4.26
N LYS A 262 12.43 6.83 -5.27
CA LYS A 262 12.66 5.90 -6.38
C LYS A 262 13.24 4.59 -5.86
N HIS A 263 14.22 4.66 -4.96
CA HIS A 263 14.88 3.46 -4.44
C HIS A 263 13.93 2.61 -3.59
N ASP A 264 13.13 3.24 -2.73
CA ASP A 264 12.11 2.58 -1.91
C ASP A 264 11.09 1.84 -2.79
N PHE A 265 10.52 2.54 -3.78
CA PHE A 265 9.52 1.96 -4.67
C PHE A 265 10.09 0.85 -5.57
N ASP A 266 11.35 0.96 -5.99
CA ASP A 266 12.02 -0.08 -6.78
C ASP A 266 12.14 -1.38 -5.97
N VAL A 267 12.60 -1.33 -4.71
CA VAL A 267 12.77 -2.55 -3.88
C VAL A 267 11.45 -3.11 -3.35
N LEU A 268 10.43 -2.26 -3.25
CA LEU A 268 9.05 -2.68 -2.96
C LEU A 268 8.34 -3.22 -4.21
N PHE A 269 8.86 -3.01 -5.42
CA PHE A 269 8.19 -3.31 -6.69
C PHE A 269 6.79 -2.69 -6.81
N ILE A 270 6.61 -1.46 -6.31
CA ILE A 270 5.33 -0.74 -6.36
C ILE A 270 5.45 0.56 -7.16
N GLY A 271 4.35 0.97 -7.78
CA GLY A 271 4.23 2.29 -8.41
C GLY A 271 3.29 3.18 -7.61
N HIS A 272 3.56 4.49 -7.60
CA HIS A 272 2.66 5.49 -7.02
C HIS A 272 2.41 6.65 -8.00
N PRO A 273 1.19 7.23 -8.07
CA PRO A 273 0.92 8.35 -8.97
C PRO A 273 1.86 9.53 -8.71
N ARG A 274 2.54 10.02 -9.76
CA ARG A 274 3.51 11.12 -9.66
C ARG A 274 2.92 12.39 -9.01
N SER A 275 1.62 12.64 -9.18
CA SER A 275 0.94 13.78 -8.57
C SER A 275 0.80 13.68 -7.05
N LEU A 276 0.93 12.49 -6.48
CA LEU A 276 0.82 12.21 -5.04
C LEU A 276 2.19 12.01 -4.37
N ILE A 277 3.27 11.91 -5.14
CA ILE A 277 4.64 11.80 -4.60
C ILE A 277 5.17 13.17 -4.15
N ARG A 278 5.79 13.20 -2.97
CA ARG A 278 6.47 14.37 -2.37
C ARG A 278 7.89 13.98 -1.96
N ASP A 279 8.74 13.83 -2.96
CA ASP A 279 10.14 13.45 -2.77
C ASP A 279 11.00 14.66 -2.39
N THR A 280 11.52 14.64 -1.16
CA THR A 280 12.34 15.73 -0.61
C THR A 280 13.71 15.84 -1.30
N SER A 281 14.23 14.78 -1.91
CA SER A 281 15.50 14.83 -2.65
C SER A 281 15.36 15.59 -3.99
N LYS A 282 14.13 15.64 -4.53
CA LYS A 282 13.80 16.24 -5.83
C LYS A 282 13.20 17.65 -5.73
N TYR A 283 12.76 18.08 -4.55
CA TYR A 283 12.13 19.39 -4.36
C TYR A 283 13.13 20.54 -4.64
N LYS A 284 12.82 21.41 -5.60
CA LYS A 284 13.76 22.43 -6.11
C LYS A 284 14.37 23.32 -5.00
N PRO A 285 13.58 23.89 -4.05
CA PRO A 285 14.15 24.66 -2.94
C PRO A 285 15.12 23.87 -2.05
N PHE A 286 14.95 22.55 -1.92
CA PHE A 286 15.86 21.71 -1.13
C PHE A 286 17.15 21.39 -1.91
N ARG A 287 17.07 21.22 -3.23
CA ARG A 287 18.26 21.07 -4.08
C ARG A 287 19.14 22.32 -4.09
N GLU A 288 18.55 23.51 -3.96
CA GLU A 288 19.29 24.77 -3.86
C GLU A 288 20.21 24.80 -2.63
N VAL A 289 19.83 24.15 -1.52
CA VAL A 289 20.71 23.94 -0.33
C VAL A 289 21.99 23.17 -0.66
N SER A 290 22.00 22.40 -1.75
CA SER A 290 23.14 21.62 -2.26
C SER A 290 23.60 22.06 -3.65
N ASN A 291 23.47 23.35 -3.96
CA ASN A 291 23.93 23.95 -5.23
C ASN A 291 23.34 23.22 -6.46
N GLY A 292 22.08 22.81 -6.36
CA GLY A 292 21.36 22.08 -7.41
C GLY A 292 21.61 20.58 -7.43
N ARG A 293 22.56 20.04 -6.65
CA ARG A 293 22.75 18.58 -6.50
C ARG A 293 21.68 17.97 -5.59
N THR A 294 21.50 16.66 -5.65
CA THR A 294 20.65 15.92 -4.71
C THR A 294 21.20 16.10 -3.29
N PRO A 295 20.45 16.71 -2.37
CA PRO A 295 20.90 16.90 -1.00
C PRO A 295 20.73 15.60 -0.20
N ALA A 296 21.65 15.32 0.73
CA ALA A 296 21.43 14.27 1.73
C ALA A 296 20.35 14.70 2.73
N LEU A 297 19.54 13.75 3.21
CA LEU A 297 18.49 14.02 4.21
C LEU A 297 19.06 14.65 5.48
N LYS A 298 20.18 14.13 6.00
CA LYS A 298 20.94 14.71 7.13
C LYS A 298 21.25 16.19 6.95
N LYS A 299 21.70 16.58 5.74
CA LYS A 299 22.01 17.97 5.43
C LYS A 299 20.77 18.84 5.42
N LEU A 300 19.66 18.35 4.86
CA LEU A 300 18.38 19.08 4.88
C LEU A 300 17.88 19.26 6.30
N ALA A 301 17.91 18.23 7.13
CA ALA A 301 17.50 18.32 8.53
C ALA A 301 18.32 19.36 9.31
N ALA A 302 19.64 19.33 9.15
CA ALA A 302 20.53 20.28 9.82
C ALA A 302 20.26 21.73 9.40
N VAL A 303 20.17 21.99 8.09
CA VAL A 303 20.02 23.37 7.58
C VAL A 303 18.59 23.90 7.76
N ILE A 304 17.58 23.07 7.50
CA ILE A 304 16.19 23.49 7.41
C ILE A 304 15.48 23.32 8.75
N LEU A 305 15.70 22.22 9.46
CA LEU A 305 15.01 21.91 10.72
C LEU A 305 15.85 22.26 11.95
N ASN A 306 17.15 22.57 11.80
CA ASN A 306 18.10 22.70 12.90
C ASN A 306 18.13 21.43 13.78
N LEU A 307 18.06 20.28 13.10
CA LEU A 307 17.98 18.93 13.66
C LEU A 307 19.23 18.14 13.25
N ASP A 308 19.91 17.55 14.23
CA ASP A 308 20.94 16.54 13.97
C ASP A 308 20.34 15.17 14.24
N PHE A 309 20.50 14.26 13.29
CA PHE A 309 20.05 12.88 13.38
C PHE A 309 20.96 11.98 12.52
N GLN A 310 20.76 10.66 12.59
CA GLN A 310 21.69 9.67 12.00
C GLN A 310 23.12 9.82 12.57
N THR A 311 23.25 9.72 13.89
CA THR A 311 24.57 9.71 14.58
C THR A 311 25.23 8.34 14.62
N GLY A 312 24.62 7.34 13.97
CA GLY A 312 25.09 5.97 13.82
C GLY A 312 24.34 5.27 12.69
N GLU A 313 23.89 4.04 12.93
CA GLU A 313 23.04 3.28 12.00
C GLU A 313 21.74 4.04 11.71
N HIS A 314 21.21 3.88 10.50
CA HIS A 314 19.95 4.50 10.11
C HIS A 314 18.78 3.81 10.81
N ASN A 315 17.71 4.58 10.93
CA ASN A 315 16.45 4.12 11.45
C ASN A 315 15.35 4.66 10.54
N SER A 316 14.80 3.79 9.71
CA SER A 316 13.75 4.13 8.75
C SER A 316 12.55 4.88 9.35
N ILE A 317 12.20 4.67 10.62
CA ILE A 317 11.13 5.45 11.28
C ILE A 317 11.57 6.92 11.42
N GLN A 318 12.80 7.17 11.89
CA GLN A 318 13.32 8.52 12.06
C GLN A 318 13.50 9.22 10.71
N ASP A 319 14.01 8.51 9.71
CA ASP A 319 14.22 9.04 8.37
C ASP A 319 12.88 9.45 7.73
N ALA A 320 11.85 8.60 7.83
CA ALA A 320 10.49 8.91 7.38
C ALA A 320 9.90 10.12 8.14
N GLN A 321 10.12 10.21 9.46
CA GLN A 321 9.69 11.36 10.26
C GLN A 321 10.37 12.65 9.80
N VAL A 322 11.67 12.64 9.55
CA VAL A 322 12.41 13.81 9.08
C VAL A 322 11.94 14.25 7.70
N ALA A 323 11.72 13.32 6.78
CA ALA A 323 11.14 13.63 5.48
C ALA A 323 9.74 14.26 5.61
N MET A 324 8.89 13.73 6.49
CA MET A 324 7.57 14.30 6.80
C MET A 324 7.69 15.73 7.37
N MET A 325 8.58 15.96 8.33
CA MET A 325 8.80 17.28 8.94
C MET A 325 9.26 18.32 7.90
N LEU A 326 10.18 17.94 7.01
CA LEU A 326 10.63 18.80 5.90
C LEU A 326 9.47 19.17 4.98
N TYR A 327 8.65 18.19 4.61
CA TYR A 327 7.46 18.40 3.79
C TYR A 327 6.48 19.35 4.48
N LEU A 328 6.08 19.07 5.72
CA LEU A 328 5.09 19.88 6.45
C LEU A 328 5.54 21.33 6.62
N LYS A 329 6.83 21.56 6.93
CA LYS A 329 7.40 22.91 7.01
C LYS A 329 7.26 23.70 5.71
N HIS A 330 7.21 23.03 4.56
CA HIS A 330 7.11 23.65 3.24
C HIS A 330 5.79 23.37 2.51
N LYS A 331 4.83 22.67 3.14
CA LYS A 331 3.61 22.13 2.50
C LYS A 331 2.88 23.19 1.69
N LYS A 332 2.61 24.35 2.28
CA LYS A 332 1.89 25.44 1.60
C LYS A 332 2.58 25.90 0.32
N ALA A 333 3.91 26.04 0.32
CA ALA A 333 4.67 26.46 -0.87
C ALA A 333 4.80 25.33 -1.89
N TRP A 334 5.04 24.10 -1.41
CA TRP A 334 5.18 22.91 -2.22
C TRP A 334 3.90 22.60 -3.01
N GLU A 335 2.74 22.53 -2.34
CA GLU A 335 1.46 22.24 -3.00
C GLU A 335 1.07 23.30 -4.02
N ARG A 336 1.31 24.58 -3.71
CA ARG A 336 1.12 25.68 -4.67
C ARG A 336 1.99 25.51 -5.93
N SER A 337 3.23 25.06 -5.78
CA SER A 337 4.13 24.83 -6.92
C SER A 337 3.63 23.70 -7.83
N ILE A 338 3.09 22.64 -7.25
CA ILE A 338 2.54 21.50 -8.01
C ILE A 338 1.24 21.91 -8.73
N LYS A 339 0.33 22.60 -8.04
CA LYS A 339 -0.93 23.11 -8.64
C LYS A 339 -0.65 24.02 -9.84
N ARG A 340 0.38 24.86 -9.77
CA ARG A 340 0.80 25.73 -10.88
C ARG A 340 1.35 24.92 -12.07
N ASN A 341 2.17 23.91 -11.81
CA ASN A 341 2.76 23.08 -12.86
C ASN A 341 1.73 22.19 -13.57
N ARG A 342 0.58 21.88 -12.96
CA ARG A 342 -0.52 21.14 -13.59
C ARG A 342 -1.38 22.00 -14.54
N ARG A 343 -1.31 23.32 -14.41
CA ARG A 343 -2.05 24.28 -15.25
C ARG A 343 -1.27 24.72 -16.49
N ARG A 344 0.02 24.38 -16.55
CA ARG A 344 0.88 24.54 -17.71
C ARG A 344 0.94 23.21 -18.42
#